data_AF-A0A2H0BEE4-F1
#
_entry.id   AF-A0A2H0BEE4-F1
#
_cell.length_a   1.000
_cell.length_b   1.000
_cell.length_c   1.000
_cell.angle_alpha   90.00
_cell.angle_beta   90.00
_cell.angle_gamma   90.00
#
_symmetry.space_group_name_H-M   'P 1'
#
loop_
_entity.id
_entity.type
_entity.pdbx_description
1 polymer ?
#
loop_
_entity_poly.entity_id
_entity_poly.type
_entity_poly.pdbx_seq_one_letter_code
_entity_poly.pdbx_strand_id
1 'polypeptide(L)'
;MNRKRRWTADQLKEAVKTSGSVRQVLAKLGLKEAGGNYYQIRKYINELGLEIKHFHGMTWNKGLKLPGRYLYQMTDLLISDSSYQSFKLKQRLFLDGIKNPQCEECGWCKKSEDGRIPLELDHINGNNRDNRLENLRVLCPNCHSLKPTHGGRNRKKKIGSVAE
;
A
#
# COMPACT_ATOMS: atom_id res chain seq x y z
N MET A 1 -23.75 28.57 -19.74
CA MET A 1 -22.64 29.54 -19.56
C MET A 1 -21.31 28.86 -19.88
N ASN A 2 -20.74 29.14 -21.05
CA ASN A 2 -19.49 28.54 -21.51
C ASN A 2 -18.32 29.20 -20.76
N ARG A 3 -17.84 28.57 -19.67
CA ARG A 3 -16.67 29.08 -18.94
C ARG A 3 -15.51 29.20 -19.92
N LYS A 4 -15.00 30.43 -20.13
CA LYS A 4 -13.85 30.69 -20.98
C LYS A 4 -12.69 29.82 -20.52
N ARG A 5 -12.19 28.98 -21.42
CA ARG A 5 -11.00 28.15 -21.17
C ARG A 5 -9.81 29.08 -20.98
N ARG A 6 -8.94 28.76 -20.03
CA ARG A 6 -7.70 29.53 -19.77
C ARG A 6 -6.57 29.20 -20.74
N TRP A 7 -6.79 28.25 -21.64
CA TRP A 7 -5.79 27.68 -22.53
C TRP A 7 -6.35 27.55 -23.96
N THR A 8 -5.47 27.67 -24.95
CA THR A 8 -5.81 27.56 -26.38
C THR A 8 -5.61 26.13 -26.91
N ALA A 9 -6.19 25.82 -28.06
CA ALA A 9 -6.01 24.51 -28.69
C ALA A 9 -4.53 24.22 -29.01
N ASP A 10 -3.75 25.24 -29.39
CA ASP A 10 -2.33 25.09 -29.70
C ASP A 10 -1.50 24.81 -28.45
N GLN A 11 -1.82 25.46 -27.33
CA GLN A 11 -1.19 25.14 -26.03
C GLN A 11 -1.48 23.70 -25.60
N LEU A 12 -2.68 23.19 -25.87
CA LEU A 12 -3.01 21.79 -25.59
C LEU A 12 -2.19 20.83 -26.48
N LYS A 13 -2.04 21.13 -27.78
CA LYS A 13 -1.21 20.33 -28.70
C LYS A 13 0.24 20.24 -28.23
N GLU A 14 0.84 21.38 -27.88
CA GLU A 14 2.20 21.46 -27.38
C GLU A 14 2.36 20.71 -26.05
N ALA A 15 1.41 20.90 -25.13
CA ALA A 15 1.40 20.21 -23.85
C ALA A 15 1.28 18.69 -24.00
N VAL A 16 0.45 18.19 -24.92
CA VAL A 16 0.31 16.75 -25.20
C VAL A 16 1.58 16.19 -25.82
N LYS A 17 2.18 16.86 -26.82
CA LYS A 17 3.40 16.39 -27.49
C LYS A 17 4.60 16.26 -26.54
N THR A 18 4.71 17.18 -25.58
CA THR A 18 5.85 17.26 -24.65
C THR A 18 5.60 16.54 -23.31
N SER A 19 4.44 15.91 -23.11
CA SER A 19 4.08 15.25 -21.85
C SER A 19 3.93 13.75 -22.04
N GLY A 20 4.27 12.98 -21.01
CA GLY A 20 4.04 11.54 -20.92
C GLY A 20 2.78 11.16 -20.13
N SER A 21 1.99 12.13 -19.64
CA SER A 21 0.74 11.87 -18.91
C SER A 21 -0.23 13.05 -18.93
N VAL A 22 -1.52 12.78 -18.76
CA VAL A 22 -2.57 13.83 -18.64
C VAL A 22 -2.31 14.76 -17.45
N ARG A 23 -1.71 14.26 -16.37
CA ARG A 23 -1.32 15.07 -15.21
C ARG A 23 -0.27 16.12 -15.58
N GLN A 24 0.76 15.72 -16.34
CA GLN A 24 1.78 16.65 -16.84
C GLN A 24 1.19 17.68 -17.82
N VAL A 25 0.22 17.27 -18.65
CA VAL A 25 -0.54 18.20 -19.51
C VAL A 25 -1.26 19.23 -18.65
N LEU A 26 -1.98 18.82 -17.61
CA LEU A 26 -2.66 19.74 -16.69
C LEU A 26 -1.69 20.71 -16.01
N ALA A 27 -0.55 20.21 -15.53
CA ALA A 27 0.48 21.03 -14.89
C ALA A 27 1.03 22.10 -15.86
N LYS A 28 1.32 21.74 -17.12
CA LYS A 28 1.80 22.68 -18.14
C LYS A 28 0.76 23.72 -18.55
N LEU A 29 -0.52 23.34 -18.52
CA LEU A 29 -1.64 24.26 -18.78
C LEU A 29 -2.01 25.12 -17.56
N GLY A 30 -1.27 25.00 -16.43
CA GLY A 30 -1.55 25.74 -15.20
C GLY A 30 -2.89 25.37 -14.55
N LEU A 31 -3.40 24.16 -14.83
CA LEU A 31 -4.66 23.67 -14.30
C LEU A 31 -4.43 22.83 -13.05
N LYS A 32 -5.34 22.96 -12.08
CA LYS A 32 -5.33 22.10 -10.89
C LYS A 32 -5.58 20.65 -11.29
N GLU A 33 -4.90 19.72 -10.61
CA GLU A 33 -5.03 18.27 -10.78
C GLU A 33 -6.36 17.73 -10.17
N ALA A 34 -7.49 18.29 -10.59
CA ALA A 34 -8.82 17.93 -10.09
C ALA A 34 -9.60 17.10 -11.15
N GLY A 35 -10.45 16.18 -10.69
CA GLY A 35 -11.17 15.22 -11.56
C GLY A 35 -11.92 15.85 -12.73
N GLY A 36 -12.55 17.01 -12.52
CA GLY A 36 -13.24 17.75 -13.60
C GLY A 36 -12.31 18.23 -14.71
N ASN A 37 -11.08 18.63 -14.37
CA ASN A 37 -10.09 19.08 -15.36
C ASN A 37 -9.54 17.90 -16.16
N TYR A 38 -9.36 16.73 -15.53
CA TYR A 38 -9.00 15.51 -16.26
C TYR A 38 -10.05 15.13 -17.30
N TYR A 39 -11.34 15.20 -16.94
CA TYR A 39 -12.43 14.91 -17.88
C TYR A 39 -12.42 15.89 -19.05
N GLN A 40 -12.32 17.20 -18.79
CA GLN A 40 -12.31 18.21 -19.84
C GLN A 40 -11.11 18.05 -20.78
N ILE A 41 -9.89 17.89 -20.27
CA ILE A 41 -8.71 17.72 -21.12
C ILE A 41 -8.82 16.44 -21.96
N ARG A 42 -9.28 15.32 -21.41
CA ARG A 42 -9.52 14.10 -22.19
C ARG A 42 -10.55 14.30 -23.29
N LYS A 43 -11.64 15.01 -22.99
CA LYS A 43 -12.65 15.37 -24.00
C LYS A 43 -12.03 16.17 -25.15
N TYR A 44 -11.23 17.19 -24.85
CA TYR A 44 -10.61 18.03 -25.87
C TYR A 44 -9.49 17.34 -26.66
N ILE A 45 -8.72 16.46 -26.02
CA ILE A 45 -7.76 15.60 -26.71
C ILE A 45 -8.45 14.74 -27.77
N ASN A 46 -9.62 14.17 -27.43
CA ASN A 46 -10.41 13.36 -28.35
C ASN A 46 -11.06 14.21 -29.46
N GLU A 47 -11.64 15.37 -29.12
CA GLU A 47 -12.24 16.28 -30.11
C GLU A 47 -11.22 16.81 -31.12
N LEU A 48 -9.97 17.03 -30.69
CA LEU A 48 -8.87 17.48 -31.55
C LEU A 48 -8.11 16.33 -32.23
N GLY A 49 -8.48 15.08 -31.97
CA GLY A 49 -7.83 13.91 -32.55
C GLY A 49 -6.34 13.78 -32.23
N LEU A 50 -5.91 14.21 -31.03
CA LEU A 50 -4.50 14.19 -30.66
C LEU A 50 -4.03 12.78 -30.30
N GLU A 51 -2.89 12.36 -30.84
CA GLU A 51 -2.28 11.08 -30.48
C GLU A 51 -1.73 11.13 -29.05
N ILE A 52 -2.10 10.12 -28.24
CA ILE A 52 -1.67 9.97 -26.83
C ILE A 52 -1.00 8.62 -26.55
N LYS A 53 -0.56 7.90 -27.60
CA LYS A 53 0.06 6.57 -27.47
C LYS A 53 1.36 6.60 -26.66
N HIS A 54 2.06 7.73 -26.67
CA HIS A 54 3.28 7.96 -25.89
C HIS A 54 3.00 8.25 -24.41
N PHE A 55 1.75 8.29 -23.96
CA PHE A 55 1.46 8.47 -22.54
C PHE A 55 1.77 7.19 -21.76
N HIS A 56 2.68 7.31 -20.80
CA HIS A 56 3.04 6.28 -19.86
C HIS A 56 1.95 6.22 -18.78
N GLY A 57 0.90 5.43 -19.05
CA GLY A 57 -0.19 5.20 -18.10
C GLY A 57 0.23 4.28 -16.94
N MET A 58 -0.74 3.54 -16.40
CA MET A 58 -0.50 2.49 -15.37
C MET A 58 0.44 1.36 -15.84
N THR A 59 0.84 1.36 -17.11
CA THR A 59 1.67 0.35 -17.76
C THR A 59 3.16 0.69 -17.83
N TRP A 60 3.64 1.74 -17.15
CA TRP A 60 5.07 2.08 -17.13
C TRP A 60 5.97 0.92 -16.61
N ASN A 61 5.41 0.06 -15.76
CA ASN A 61 6.05 -1.15 -15.25
C ASN A 61 5.78 -2.42 -16.06
N LYS A 62 4.94 -2.36 -17.11
CA LYS A 62 4.52 -3.54 -17.84
C LYS A 62 5.70 -4.06 -18.68
N GLY A 63 6.34 -5.12 -18.21
CA GLY A 63 7.55 -5.70 -18.81
C GLY A 63 8.81 -5.55 -17.96
N LEU A 64 8.79 -4.72 -16.91
CA LEU A 64 9.84 -4.72 -15.91
C LEU A 64 9.74 -6.00 -15.07
N LYS A 65 10.74 -6.87 -15.20
CA LYS A 65 10.96 -7.96 -14.25
C LYS A 65 11.50 -7.34 -12.97
N LEU A 66 10.60 -6.91 -12.09
CA LEU A 66 10.99 -6.53 -10.73
C LEU A 66 11.75 -7.71 -10.10
N PRO A 67 12.79 -7.45 -9.28
CA PRO A 67 13.51 -8.51 -8.58
C PRO A 67 12.54 -9.45 -7.88
N GLY A 68 12.86 -10.74 -7.89
CA GLY A 68 12.01 -11.82 -7.35
C GLY A 68 11.48 -11.50 -5.96
N ARG A 69 10.35 -12.14 -5.61
CA ARG A 69 9.41 -11.78 -4.52
C ARG A 69 10.02 -11.53 -3.12
N TYR A 70 11.31 -11.76 -2.88
CA TYR A 70 11.99 -11.55 -1.61
C TYR A 70 13.30 -10.77 -1.78
N LEU A 71 13.24 -9.46 -1.54
CA LEU A 71 14.39 -8.56 -1.57
C LEU A 71 15.32 -8.68 -0.34
N TYR A 72 14.83 -9.24 0.76
CA TYR A 72 15.53 -9.34 2.04
C TYR A 72 15.74 -10.79 2.42
N GLN A 73 16.78 -11.15 3.17
CA GLN A 73 16.87 -12.49 3.77
C GLN A 73 16.00 -12.58 5.02
N MET A 74 15.67 -13.79 5.48
CA MET A 74 14.86 -13.95 6.70
C MET A 74 15.60 -13.44 7.94
N THR A 75 16.91 -13.64 8.01
CA THR A 75 17.78 -13.13 9.08
C THR A 75 17.69 -11.61 9.24
N ASP A 76 17.55 -10.88 8.12
CA ASP A 76 17.43 -9.42 8.12
C ASP A 76 16.05 -8.94 8.58
N LEU A 77 15.06 -9.84 8.59
CA LEU A 77 13.70 -9.56 9.03
C LEU A 77 13.46 -9.90 10.50
N LEU A 78 14.12 -10.92 11.03
CA LEU A 78 13.96 -11.42 12.40
C LEU A 78 14.81 -10.67 13.44
N ILE A 79 14.80 -9.34 13.34
CA ILE A 79 15.57 -8.44 14.22
C ILE A 79 14.65 -7.55 15.06
N SER A 80 15.22 -6.97 16.11
CA SER A 80 14.60 -5.85 16.83
C SER A 80 14.68 -4.57 15.99
N ASP A 81 13.64 -3.73 16.06
CA ASP A 81 13.50 -2.46 15.31
C ASP A 81 13.40 -2.59 13.78
N SER A 82 12.69 -3.61 13.31
CA SER A 82 12.37 -3.77 11.89
C SER A 82 11.13 -2.95 11.51
N SER A 83 11.20 -2.26 10.36
CA SER A 83 10.04 -1.57 9.76
C SER A 83 9.20 -2.49 8.87
N TYR A 84 9.52 -3.78 8.83
CA TYR A 84 8.86 -4.74 7.96
C TYR A 84 7.42 -5.03 8.42
N GLN A 85 6.48 -4.99 7.47
CA GLN A 85 5.06 -5.12 7.77
C GLN A 85 4.70 -6.53 8.28
N SER A 86 4.02 -6.61 9.43
CA SER A 86 3.66 -7.87 10.11
C SER A 86 2.86 -8.85 9.23
N PHE A 87 1.97 -8.33 8.38
CA PHE A 87 1.21 -9.17 7.44
C PHE A 87 2.10 -9.86 6.40
N LYS A 88 3.12 -9.15 5.90
CA LYS A 88 4.11 -9.71 4.96
C LYS A 88 5.03 -10.69 5.69
N LEU A 89 5.41 -10.36 6.94
CA LEU A 89 6.23 -11.23 7.78
C LEU A 89 5.54 -12.57 8.02
N LYS A 90 4.26 -12.54 8.40
CA LYS A 90 3.44 -13.74 8.61
C LYS A 90 3.43 -14.65 7.38
N GLN A 91 3.16 -14.09 6.20
CA GLN A 91 3.16 -14.87 4.97
C GLN A 91 4.52 -15.51 4.71
N ARG A 92 5.59 -14.75 4.94
CA ARG A 92 6.95 -15.25 4.74
C ARG A 92 7.32 -16.35 5.73
N LEU A 93 6.96 -16.19 7.01
CA LEU A 93 7.16 -17.21 8.05
C LEU A 93 6.48 -18.54 7.70
N PHE A 94 5.29 -18.49 7.07
CA PHE A 94 4.60 -19.69 6.61
C PHE A 94 5.23 -20.31 5.36
N LEU A 95 5.67 -19.47 4.42
CA LEU A 95 6.30 -19.94 3.18
C LEU A 95 7.67 -20.58 3.44
N ASP A 96 8.44 -20.01 4.37
CA ASP A 96 9.75 -20.52 4.76
C ASP A 96 9.66 -21.67 5.78
N GLY A 97 8.44 -22.08 6.18
CA GLY A 97 8.21 -23.20 7.10
C GLY A 97 8.63 -22.96 8.55
N ILE A 98 8.94 -21.71 8.93
CA ILE A 98 9.40 -21.34 10.28
C ILE A 98 8.25 -21.39 11.29
N LYS A 99 7.04 -21.01 10.85
CA LYS A 99 5.82 -21.10 11.66
C LYS A 99 4.76 -21.88 10.90
N ASN A 100 3.96 -22.63 11.64
CA ASN A 100 2.85 -23.38 11.07
C ASN A 100 1.63 -22.48 10.87
N PRO A 101 0.83 -22.71 9.81
CA PRO A 101 -0.41 -21.97 9.56
C PRO A 101 -1.56 -22.49 10.45
N GLN A 102 -1.32 -22.55 11.76
CA GLN A 102 -2.29 -22.89 12.79
C GLN A 102 -2.12 -21.96 14.00
N CYS A 103 -3.19 -21.77 14.76
CA CYS A 103 -3.10 -21.05 16.02
C CYS A 103 -2.22 -21.82 17.02
N GLU A 104 -1.22 -21.16 17.59
CA GLU A 104 -0.31 -21.75 18.59
C GLU A 104 -1.00 -22.02 19.94
N GLU A 105 -2.20 -21.45 20.18
CA GLU A 105 -2.93 -21.64 21.44
C GLU A 105 -4.07 -22.64 21.35
N CYS A 106 -4.90 -22.56 20.31
CA CYS A 106 -6.09 -23.41 20.17
C CYS A 106 -6.03 -24.39 18.99
N GLY A 107 -4.93 -24.39 18.23
CA GLY A 107 -4.75 -25.27 17.07
C GLY A 107 -5.62 -24.94 15.85
N TRP A 108 -6.42 -23.87 15.90
CA TRP A 108 -7.33 -23.52 14.81
C TRP A 108 -6.58 -23.24 13.49
N CYS A 109 -6.98 -23.91 12.41
CA CYS A 109 -6.33 -23.83 11.10
C CYS A 109 -7.31 -23.87 9.89
N LYS A 110 -8.61 -23.61 10.12
CA LYS A 110 -9.61 -23.72 9.05
C LYS A 110 -9.37 -22.68 7.95
N LYS A 111 -9.46 -23.13 6.70
CA LYS A 111 -9.42 -22.26 5.51
C LYS A 111 -10.80 -21.63 5.29
N SER A 112 -10.80 -20.35 4.95
CA SER A 112 -11.98 -19.67 4.42
C SER A 112 -12.25 -20.11 2.98
N GLU A 113 -13.43 -19.80 2.44
CA GLU A 113 -13.81 -20.09 1.04
C GLU A 113 -12.81 -19.53 0.03
N ASP A 114 -12.22 -18.36 0.32
CA ASP A 114 -11.15 -17.75 -0.47
C ASP A 114 -9.79 -18.47 -0.37
N GLY A 115 -9.71 -19.60 0.35
CA GLY A 115 -8.48 -20.36 0.58
C GLY A 115 -7.53 -19.77 1.63
N ARG A 116 -7.83 -18.58 2.17
CA ARG A 116 -7.04 -17.92 3.23
C ARG A 116 -7.29 -18.54 4.59
N ILE A 117 -6.22 -18.70 5.37
CA ILE A 117 -6.31 -19.05 6.80
C ILE A 117 -6.23 -17.73 7.58
N PRO A 118 -7.31 -17.25 8.21
CA PRO A 118 -7.36 -15.98 8.92
C PRO A 118 -6.63 -16.07 10.27
N LEU A 119 -5.34 -16.38 10.23
CA LEU A 119 -4.44 -16.24 11.37
C LEU A 119 -3.78 -14.87 11.33
N GLU A 120 -3.43 -14.38 12.51
CA GLU A 120 -2.78 -13.11 12.77
C GLU A 120 -1.44 -13.36 13.45
N LEU A 121 -0.50 -12.46 13.24
CA LEU A 121 0.81 -12.50 13.88
C LEU A 121 0.77 -11.52 15.06
N ASP A 122 0.87 -12.04 16.27
CA ASP A 122 0.90 -11.27 17.51
C ASP A 122 2.34 -11.13 18.00
N HIS A 123 2.66 -9.92 18.46
CA HIS A 123 3.92 -9.57 19.10
C HIS A 123 3.71 -9.65 20.62
N ILE A 124 4.41 -10.56 21.30
CA ILE A 124 4.20 -10.84 22.73
C ILE A 124 4.41 -9.57 23.58
N ASN A 125 5.43 -8.77 23.26
CA ASN A 125 5.70 -7.49 23.93
C ASN A 125 4.81 -6.32 23.44
N GLY A 126 3.96 -6.54 22.43
CA GLY A 126 3.14 -5.49 21.81
C GLY A 126 3.90 -4.47 20.97
N ASN A 127 5.20 -4.65 20.76
CA ASN A 127 6.02 -3.81 19.89
C ASN A 127 6.03 -4.40 18.48
N ASN A 128 5.35 -3.73 17.55
CA ASN A 128 5.23 -4.16 16.16
C ASN A 128 6.55 -4.11 15.36
N ARG A 129 7.62 -3.57 15.94
CA ARG A 129 8.96 -3.52 15.33
C ARG A 129 9.90 -4.61 15.83
N ASP A 130 9.52 -5.36 16.86
CA ASP A 130 10.36 -6.43 17.40
C ASP A 130 10.01 -7.75 16.73
N ASN A 131 10.63 -8.02 15.59
CA ASN A 131 10.32 -9.18 14.75
C ASN A 131 11.16 -10.41 15.09
N ARG A 132 11.87 -10.43 16.23
CA ARG A 132 12.59 -11.62 16.70
C ARG A 132 11.62 -12.77 16.89
N LEU A 133 12.01 -13.97 16.48
CA LEU A 133 11.14 -15.15 16.46
C LEU A 133 10.54 -15.48 17.83
N GLU A 134 11.31 -15.28 18.90
CA GLU A 134 10.88 -15.45 20.29
C GLU A 134 9.74 -14.51 20.72
N ASN A 135 9.62 -13.35 20.07
CA ASN A 135 8.58 -12.36 20.34
C ASN A 135 7.33 -12.56 19.47
N LEU A 136 7.34 -13.52 18.54
CA LEU A 136 6.28 -13.73 17.56
C LEU A 136 5.49 -15.01 17.85
N ARG A 137 4.16 -14.88 17.86
CA ARG A 137 3.24 -16.03 17.89
C ARG A 137 2.10 -15.87 16.89
N VAL A 138 1.66 -16.99 16.34
CA VAL A 138 0.57 -17.07 15.38
C VAL A 138 -0.72 -17.41 16.12
N LEU A 139 -1.72 -16.53 16.02
CA LEU A 139 -2.99 -16.67 16.71
C LEU A 139 -4.17 -16.57 15.75
N CYS A 140 -5.29 -17.23 16.07
CA CYS A 140 -6.55 -16.94 15.40
C CYS A 140 -7.16 -15.64 15.92
N PRO A 141 -8.14 -15.03 15.22
CA PRO A 141 -8.69 -13.72 15.58
C PRO A 141 -9.33 -13.74 16.98
N ASN A 142 -9.92 -14.89 17.34
CA ASN A 142 -10.51 -15.09 18.67
C ASN A 142 -9.43 -15.11 19.77
N CYS A 143 -8.40 -15.94 19.65
CA CYS A 143 -7.30 -15.98 20.63
C CYS A 143 -6.52 -14.66 20.69
N HIS A 144 -6.32 -14.00 19.54
CA HIS A 144 -5.62 -12.73 19.48
C HIS A 144 -6.41 -11.63 20.17
N SER A 145 -7.74 -11.58 20.03
CA SER A 145 -8.60 -10.59 20.69
C SER A 145 -8.52 -10.62 22.23
N LEU A 146 -8.14 -11.77 22.80
CA LEU A 146 -7.97 -11.98 24.24
C LEU A 146 -6.61 -11.45 24.75
N LYS A 147 -5.71 -11.03 23.87
CA LYS A 147 -4.37 -10.56 24.28
C LYS A 147 -4.40 -9.14 24.82
N PRO A 148 -3.59 -8.86 25.85
CA PRO A 148 -3.49 -7.51 26.42
C PRO A 148 -2.93 -6.51 25.39
N THR A 149 -2.10 -6.99 24.47
CA THR A 149 -1.47 -6.25 23.36
C THR A 149 -2.44 -5.91 22.22
N HIS A 150 -3.59 -6.59 22.15
CA HIS A 150 -4.48 -6.52 21.00
C HIS A 150 -5.04 -5.11 20.75
N GLY A 151 -5.14 -4.73 19.47
CA GLY A 151 -5.81 -3.49 19.05
C GLY A 151 -5.16 -2.21 19.60
N GLY A 152 -3.89 -2.26 20.02
CA GLY A 152 -3.22 -1.11 20.61
C GLY A 152 -3.69 -0.77 22.03
N ARG A 153 -4.33 -1.70 22.73
CA ARG A 153 -4.68 -1.56 24.17
C ARG A 153 -3.48 -1.24 25.06
N ASN A 154 -2.27 -1.67 24.64
CA ASN A 154 -1.01 -1.34 25.29
C ASN A 154 -0.44 0.05 24.95
N ARG A 155 -1.07 0.81 24.06
CA ARG A 155 -0.67 2.20 23.83
C ARG A 155 -1.08 3.01 25.05
N LYS A 156 -0.09 3.42 25.85
CA LYS A 156 -0.30 4.46 26.87
C LYS A 156 -0.98 5.64 26.18
N LYS A 157 -2.18 6.00 26.63
CA LYS A 157 -2.79 7.29 26.25
C LYS A 157 -1.73 8.34 26.54
N LYS A 158 -1.42 9.21 25.58
CA LYS A 158 -0.68 10.43 25.89
C LYS A 158 -1.54 11.17 26.91
N ILE A 159 -1.21 11.04 28.19
CA ILE A 159 -1.75 11.90 29.24
C ILE A 159 -1.23 13.27 28.82
N GLY A 160 -2.14 14.12 28.35
CA GLY A 160 -1.82 15.51 28.06
C GLY A 160 -1.23 16.09 29.34
N SER A 161 -0.01 16.59 29.26
CA SER A 161 0.59 17.43 30.29
C SER A 161 -0.37 18.59 30.55
N VAL A 162 -1.09 18.54 31.66
CA VAL A 162 -1.75 19.72 32.22
C VAL A 162 -0.61 20.55 32.79
N ALA A 163 -0.35 21.70 32.17
CA ALA A 163 0.56 22.71 32.71
C ALA A 163 -0.11 23.33 33.95
N GLU A 164 0.63 23.36 35.06
CA GLU A 164 0.33 24.15 36.27
C GLU A 164 0.31 25.66 35.97
#